data_AF-A0A7Y9FTN6-F1
#
_entry.id   AF-A0A7Y9FTN6-F1
#
_cell.length_a   1.000
_cell.length_b   1.000
_cell.length_c   1.000
_cell.angle_alpha   90.00
_cell.angle_beta   90.00
_cell.angle_gamma   90.00
#
_symmetry.space_group_name_H-M   'P 1'
#
loop_
_entity.id
_entity.type
_entity.pdbx_description
1 polymer ?
#
loop_
_entity_poly.entity_id
_entity_poly.type
_entity_poly.pdbx_seq_one_letter_code
_entity_poly.pdbx_strand_id
1 'polypeptide(L)'
;MISGIVHVLKVGCRWCDCPADYGPSTTIYNRFNRWSRRGFWLKLLDALVDAGVVAKSTAIDSAYIKARRAVFGGKGGARPR
;
A
#
# COMPACT_ATOMS: atom_id res chain seq x y z
N MET A 1 -9.88 11.08 3.62
CA MET A 1 -9.82 9.63 3.26
C MET A 1 -9.06 9.34 1.97
N ILE A 2 -9.56 9.65 0.75
CA ILE A 2 -8.76 9.46 -0.49
C ILE A 2 -7.52 10.37 -0.48
N SER A 3 -7.69 11.60 0.01
CA SER A 3 -6.60 12.55 0.28
C SER A 3 -5.49 11.96 1.16
N GLY A 4 -5.84 11.16 2.16
CA GLY A 4 -4.87 10.46 3.02
C GLY A 4 -4.13 9.34 2.29
N ILE A 5 -4.82 8.59 1.42
CA ILE A 5 -4.17 7.59 0.56
C ILE A 5 -3.16 8.27 -0.37
N VAL A 6 -3.59 9.34 -1.07
CA VAL A 6 -2.72 10.09 -1.98
C VAL A 6 -1.55 10.72 -1.23
N HIS A 7 -1.78 11.24 -0.03
CA HIS A 7 -0.71 11.78 0.81
C HIS A 7 0.33 10.71 1.16
N VAL A 8 -0.10 9.54 1.65
CA VAL A 8 0.81 8.42 1.98
C VAL A 8 1.58 7.95 0.75
N LEU A 9 0.93 7.85 -0.41
CA LEU A 9 1.57 7.46 -1.66
C LEU A 9 2.54 8.52 -2.19
N LYS A 10 2.26 9.82 -2.03
CA LYS A 10 3.15 10.90 -2.49
C LYS A 10 4.33 11.14 -1.57
N VAL A 11 4.14 11.01 -0.25
CA VAL A 11 5.16 11.29 0.77
C VAL A 11 5.98 10.04 1.09
N GLY A 12 5.43 8.84 0.87
CA GLY A 12 6.08 7.58 1.20
C GLY A 12 6.15 7.28 2.71
N CYS A 13 5.29 7.90 3.51
CA CYS A 13 5.25 7.68 4.96
C CYS A 13 4.55 6.36 5.33
N ARG A 14 4.71 5.89 6.56
CA ARG A 14 3.92 4.73 7.03
C ARG A 14 2.47 5.16 7.16
N TRP A 15 1.54 4.24 6.92
CA TRP A 15 0.10 4.50 7.10
C TRP A 15 -0.24 5.03 8.50
N CYS A 16 0.49 4.59 9.54
CA CYS A 16 0.33 5.04 10.92
C CYS A 16 0.72 6.51 11.12
N ASP A 17 1.61 7.04 10.29
CA ASP A 17 2.13 8.40 10.37
C ASP A 17 1.26 9.37 9.54
N CYS A 18 0.15 8.89 8.96
CA CYS A 18 -0.79 9.73 8.23
C CYS A 18 -1.45 10.75 9.18
N PRO A 19 -1.48 12.05 8.84
CA PRO A 19 -2.11 13.06 9.67
C PRO A 19 -3.56 12.71 10.02
N ALA A 20 -3.93 12.93 11.29
CA ALA A 20 -5.27 12.63 11.79
C ALA A 20 -6.38 13.42 11.06
N ASP A 21 -6.03 14.54 10.43
CA ASP A 21 -6.91 15.35 9.58
C ASP A 21 -7.50 14.54 8.40
N TYR A 22 -6.82 13.48 7.95
CA TYR A 22 -7.31 12.62 6.88
C TYR A 22 -8.24 11.50 7.35
N GLY A 23 -8.36 11.32 8.67
CA GLY A 23 -9.09 10.27 9.36
C GLY A 23 -8.19 9.13 9.87
N PRO A 24 -8.77 8.12 10.55
CA PRO A 24 -8.00 7.00 11.11
C PRO A 24 -7.19 6.26 10.05
N SER A 25 -5.90 6.04 10.34
CA SER A 25 -4.95 5.33 9.46
C SER A 25 -5.43 3.96 9.02
N THR A 26 -6.10 3.23 9.92
CA THR A 26 -6.69 1.91 9.65
C THR A 26 -7.79 1.97 8.59
N THR A 27 -8.64 2.99 8.62
CA THR A 27 -9.72 3.20 7.64
C THR A 27 -9.16 3.52 6.25
N ILE A 28 -8.12 4.35 6.20
CA ILE A 28 -7.41 4.71 4.97
C ILE A 28 -6.78 3.46 4.34
N TYR A 29 -6.05 2.67 5.14
CA TYR A 29 -5.44 1.41 4.69
C TYR A 29 -6.48 0.38 4.23
N ASN A 30 -7.55 0.17 5.00
CA ASN A 30 -8.60 -0.79 4.66
C ASN A 30 -9.26 -0.47 3.32
N ARG A 31 -9.43 0.82 2.99
CA ARG A 31 -9.92 1.25 1.70
C ARG A 31 -8.91 1.00 0.59
N PHE A 32 -7.66 1.42 0.80
CA PHE A 32 -6.59 1.17 -0.16
C PHE A 32 -6.52 -0.31 -0.53
N ASN A 33 -6.55 -1.19 0.48
CA ASN A 33 -6.53 -2.63 0.31
C ASN A 33 -7.78 -3.15 -0.44
N ARG A 34 -8.97 -2.68 -0.07
CA ARG A 34 -10.21 -3.06 -0.76
C ARG A 34 -10.20 -2.65 -2.24
N TRP A 35 -9.63 -1.50 -2.57
CA TRP A 35 -9.51 -1.02 -3.95
C TRP A 35 -8.41 -1.73 -4.74
N SER A 36 -7.29 -2.04 -4.09
CA SER A 36 -6.23 -2.88 -4.66
C SER A 36 -6.78 -4.24 -5.11
N ARG A 37 -7.55 -4.91 -4.24
CA ARG A 37 -8.18 -6.20 -4.56
C ARG A 37 -9.21 -6.13 -5.69
N ARG A 38 -9.75 -4.95 -5.99
CA ARG A 38 -10.69 -4.72 -7.10
C ARG A 38 -10.00 -4.28 -8.39
N GLY A 39 -8.66 -4.17 -8.40
CA GLY A 39 -7.90 -3.69 -9.55
C GLY A 39 -8.16 -2.21 -9.87
N PHE A 40 -8.68 -1.43 -8.92
CA PHE A 40 -9.04 -0.03 -9.14
C PHE A 40 -7.81 0.82 -9.51
N TRP A 41 -6.67 0.58 -8.87
CA TRP A 41 -5.44 1.34 -9.12
C TRP A 41 -4.89 1.12 -10.52
N LEU A 42 -4.99 -0.10 -11.04
CA LEU A 42 -4.58 -0.40 -12.42
C LEU A 42 -5.48 0.34 -13.42
N LYS A 43 -6.80 0.30 -13.22
CA LYS A 43 -7.75 1.03 -14.06
C LYS A 43 -7.57 2.55 -13.99
N LEU A 44 -7.23 3.07 -12.81
CA LEU A 44 -6.95 4.50 -12.64
C LEU A 44 -5.68 4.89 -13.41
N LEU A 45 -4.63 4.07 -13.33
CA LEU A 45 -3.39 4.33 -14.06
C LEU A 45 -3.61 4.25 -15.58
N ASP A 46 -4.35 3.26 -16.05
CA ASP A 46 -4.73 3.09 -17.46
C ASP A 46 -5.50 4.31 -17.98
N ALA A 47 -6.52 4.76 -17.24
CA ALA A 47 -7.26 5.97 -17.58
C ALA A 47 -6.41 7.25 -17.56
N LEU A 48 -5.38 7.33 -16.70
CA LEU A 48 -4.45 8.47 -16.66
C LEU A 48 -3.46 8.44 -17.84
N VAL A 49 -3.04 7.25 -18.27
CA VAL A 49 -2.23 7.04 -19.48
C VAL A 49 -3.02 7.51 -20.70
N ASP A 50 -4.27 7.04 -20.85
CA ASP A 50 -5.16 7.42 -21.94
C ASP A 50 -5.44 8.94 -21.96
N ALA A 51 -5.57 9.56 -20.80
CA ALA A 51 -5.76 11.00 -20.68
C ALA A 51 -4.48 11.84 -20.95
N GLY A 52 -3.33 11.20 -21.23
CA GLY A 52 -2.06 11.89 -21.50
C GLY A 52 -1.46 12.63 -20.31
N VAL A 53 -1.95 12.39 -19.09
CA VAL A 53 -1.54 13.12 -17.86
C VAL A 53 -0.22 12.56 -17.29
N VAL A 54 0.18 11.36 -17.71
CA VAL A 54 1.34 10.61 -17.19
C VAL A 54 2.68 11.32 -17.41
N ALA A 55 2.77 12.29 -18.32
CA ALA A 55 3.99 13.06 -18.57
C ALA A 55 4.41 13.98 -17.40
N LYS A 56 3.52 14.33 -16.46
CA LYS A 56 3.82 15.29 -15.38
C LYS A 56 4.09 14.66 -14.00
N SER A 57 3.78 13.38 -13.79
CA SER A 57 3.84 12.74 -12.46
C SER A 57 4.28 11.28 -12.56
N THR A 58 5.44 11.04 -13.15
CA THR A 58 6.02 9.69 -13.23
C THR A 58 6.68 9.34 -11.89
N ALA A 59 5.90 8.84 -10.92
CA ALA A 59 6.43 8.20 -9.73
C ALA A 59 6.86 6.77 -10.11
N ILE A 60 8.13 6.61 -10.47
CA ILE A 60 8.76 5.30 -10.67
C ILE A 60 9.16 4.78 -9.28
N ASP A 61 8.21 4.22 -8.53
CA ASP A 61 8.52 3.60 -7.25
C ASP A 61 9.05 2.18 -7.47
N SER A 62 10.36 2.04 -7.62
CA SER A 62 11.05 0.75 -7.57
C SER A 62 11.09 0.22 -6.13
N ALA A 63 10.01 -0.45 -5.70
CA ALA A 63 9.99 -1.12 -4.40
C ALA A 63 10.83 -2.41 -4.40
N TYR A 64 12.15 -2.28 -4.17
CA TYR A 64 13.00 -3.43 -3.85
C TYR A 64 12.80 -3.82 -2.38
N ILE A 65 11.89 -4.77 -2.11
CA ILE A 65 11.77 -5.39 -0.79
C ILE A 65 12.62 -6.66 -0.78
N LYS A 66 13.76 -6.61 -0.09
CA LYS A 66 14.57 -7.81 0.22
C LYS A 66 13.72 -8.75 1.07
N ALA A 67 13.36 -9.92 0.52
CA ALA A 67 12.68 -10.96 1.27
C ALA A 67 13.51 -11.33 2.51
N ARG A 68 12.99 -11.06 3.71
CA ARG A 68 13.63 -11.50 4.96
C ARG A 68 13.44 -13.02 5.05
N ARG A 69 14.49 -13.77 4.70
CA ARG A 69 14.59 -15.22 4.92
C ARG A 69 14.71 -15.49 6.43
N ALA A 70 13.57 -15.49 7.14
CA ALA A 70 13.33 -16.25 8.38
C ALA A 70 12.14 -15.68 9.16
N VAL A 71 10.97 -16.30 8.99
CA VAL A 71 10.14 -16.79 10.10
C VAL A 71 9.61 -18.16 9.68
N PHE A 72 10.52 -19.12 9.47
CA PHE A 72 10.15 -20.53 9.58
C PHE A 72 10.51 -20.94 11.01
N GLY A 73 9.64 -20.56 11.94
CA GLY A 73 9.66 -21.02 13.33
C GLY A 73 8.62 -22.11 13.51
N GLY A 74 8.72 -23.20 12.74
CA GLY A 74 7.92 -24.39 13.00
C GLY A 74 8.37 -25.00 14.32
N LYS A 75 7.65 -24.72 15.41
CA LYS A 75 7.74 -25.52 16.64
C LYS A 75 6.65 -26.59 16.60
N GLY A 76 6.91 -27.64 15.82
CA GLY A 76 6.36 -28.96 16.05
C GLY A 76 7.35 -29.75 16.92
N GLY A 77 6.89 -30.31 18.04
CA GLY A 77 7.72 -31.19 18.87
C GLY A 77 7.11 -31.55 20.21
N ALA A 78 6.23 -32.57 20.17
CA ALA A 78 5.76 -33.54 21.19
C ALA A 78 5.74 -33.22 22.70
N ARG A 79 4.60 -33.56 23.34
CA ARG A 79 4.44 -33.73 24.79
C ARG A 79 5.24 -34.93 25.32
N PRO A 80 5.88 -34.78 26.50
CA PRO A 80 5.91 -35.81 27.54
C PRO A 80 5.60 -35.17 28.92
N ARG A 81 4.97 -35.77 29.93
CA ARG A 81 4.44 -37.08 30.28
C ARG A 81 3.16 -36.85 31.06
#